data_AF-A0A1G0LT78-F1
#
_entry.id   AF-A0A1G0LT78-F1
#
_cell.length_a   1.000
_cell.length_b   1.000
_cell.length_c   1.000
_cell.angle_alpha   90.00
_cell.angle_beta   90.00
_cell.angle_gamma   90.00
#
_symmetry.space_group_name_H-M   'P 1'
#
loop_
_entity.id
_entity.type
_entity.pdbx_description
1 polymer ?
#
loop_
_entity_poly.entity_id
_entity_poly.type
_entity_poly.pdbx_seq_one_letter_code
_entity_poly.pdbx_strand_id
1 'polypeptide(L)'
;MSAGAGTLLGHHWRRHRTALVMLCLGMALFQGIITRVAPSPEQASFLRNLLQMAPGPVLQALGEQITANLSARGFLAFFYVHPFPLLMLAVWSIRVSAGALAREIGQGTMDLIAARPVTRAIQVTAALIALLAGLALIAAAAWAGTAIGLFSRPIPEVRATDYLPAAFQLWLLFAAFGGVGLLISASHKEGGPAIALLAGLMAVSFALDYLARVWQPIHGLRPLSLFRYYDPQAILRQGLAGADALVLVGVAVVTAIAAYAVFAWRDL
;
A
#
# COMPACT_ATOMS: atom_id res chain seq x y z
N MET A 1 -6.53 7.82 -33.74
CA MET A 1 -5.72 7.21 -32.65
C MET A 1 -6.44 7.13 -31.28
N SER A 2 -7.71 7.51 -31.13
CA SER A 2 -8.40 7.60 -29.82
C SER A 2 -9.36 6.44 -29.47
N ALA A 3 -9.81 5.63 -30.43
CA ALA A 3 -10.84 4.60 -30.17
C ALA A 3 -10.31 3.32 -29.48
N GLY A 4 -9.03 2.99 -29.65
CA GLY A 4 -8.42 1.75 -29.13
C GLY A 4 -8.04 1.81 -27.65
N ALA A 5 -7.46 2.92 -27.20
CA ALA A 5 -7.03 3.09 -25.80
C ALA A 5 -8.22 3.16 -24.83
N GLY A 6 -9.28 3.90 -25.20
CA GLY A 6 -10.48 4.03 -24.37
C GLY A 6 -11.28 2.73 -24.22
N THR A 7 -11.31 1.89 -25.26
CA THR A 7 -12.00 0.59 -25.21
C THR A 7 -11.24 -0.43 -24.36
N LEU A 8 -9.90 -0.44 -24.42
CA LEU A 8 -9.04 -1.25 -23.55
C LEU A 8 -9.18 -0.84 -22.07
N LEU A 9 -9.09 0.46 -21.78
CA LEU A 9 -9.29 0.98 -20.43
C LEU A 9 -10.69 0.64 -19.89
N GLY A 10 -11.73 0.75 -20.72
CA GLY A 10 -13.10 0.38 -20.35
C GLY A 10 -13.29 -1.12 -20.11
N HIS A 11 -12.55 -1.99 -20.81
CA HIS A 11 -12.56 -3.43 -20.57
C HIS A 11 -11.84 -3.79 -19.27
N HIS A 12 -10.64 -3.24 -19.03
CA HIS A 12 -9.93 -3.40 -17.75
C HIS A 12 -10.78 -2.90 -16.58
N TRP A 13 -11.38 -1.72 -16.69
CA TRP A 13 -12.24 -1.18 -15.64
C TRP A 13 -13.42 -2.09 -15.32
N ARG A 14 -14.16 -2.56 -16.34
CA ARG A 14 -15.30 -3.48 -16.11
C ARG A 14 -14.91 -4.79 -15.46
N ARG A 15 -13.72 -5.30 -15.77
CA ARG A 15 -13.19 -6.55 -15.21
C ARG A 15 -12.75 -6.40 -13.74
N HIS A 16 -12.23 -5.23 -13.37
CA HIS A 16 -11.65 -5.00 -12.04
C HIS A 16 -12.57 -4.23 -11.08
N ARG A 17 -13.62 -3.55 -11.57
CA ARG A 17 -14.48 -2.67 -10.77
C ARG A 17 -15.09 -3.34 -9.54
N THR A 18 -15.56 -4.59 -9.64
CA THR A 18 -16.22 -5.25 -8.51
C THR A 18 -15.23 -5.52 -7.39
N ALA A 19 -14.03 -5.99 -7.74
CA ALA A 19 -12.96 -6.19 -6.77
C ALA A 19 -12.52 -4.85 -6.17
N LEU A 20 -12.36 -3.81 -6.99
CA LEU A 20 -11.97 -2.47 -6.50
C LEU A 20 -13.00 -1.91 -5.53
N VAL A 21 -14.29 -2.00 -5.86
CA VAL A 21 -15.39 -1.55 -4.98
C VAL A 21 -15.38 -2.33 -3.66
N MET A 22 -15.23 -3.65 -3.70
CA MET A 22 -15.13 -4.47 -2.48
C MET A 22 -13.92 -4.09 -1.62
N LEU A 23 -12.75 -3.86 -2.24
CA LEU A 23 -11.54 -3.45 -1.51
C LEU A 23 -11.69 -2.05 -0.90
N CYS A 24 -12.25 -1.09 -1.64
CA CYS A 24 -12.52 0.26 -1.13
C CYS A 24 -13.55 0.23 0.00
N LEU A 25 -14.65 -0.51 -0.15
CA LEU A 25 -15.67 -0.65 0.89
C LEU A 25 -15.09 -1.32 2.14
N GLY A 26 -14.36 -2.43 1.98
CA GLY A 26 -13.70 -3.12 3.08
C GLY A 26 -12.70 -2.22 3.81
N MET A 27 -11.88 -1.47 3.07
CA MET A 27 -10.92 -0.52 3.63
C MET A 27 -11.61 0.62 4.38
N ALA A 28 -12.62 1.25 3.80
CA ALA A 28 -13.36 2.34 4.42
C ALA A 28 -14.11 1.87 5.67
N LEU A 29 -14.76 0.71 5.59
CA LEU A 29 -15.46 0.10 6.71
C LEU A 29 -14.49 -0.22 7.85
N PHE A 30 -13.34 -0.82 7.55
CA PHE A 30 -12.33 -1.14 8.54
C PHE A 30 -11.86 0.13 9.27
N GLN A 31 -11.40 1.14 8.53
CA GLN A 31 -10.92 2.39 9.15
C GLN A 31 -12.03 3.11 9.92
N GLY A 32 -13.27 3.10 9.42
CA GLY A 32 -14.43 3.68 10.10
C GLY A 32 -14.82 2.94 11.39
N ILE A 33 -14.71 1.61 11.42
CA ILE A 33 -14.97 0.81 12.64
C ILE A 33 -13.89 1.09 13.68
N ILE A 34 -12.62 1.19 13.29
CA ILE A 34 -11.52 1.44 14.21
C ILE A 34 -11.69 2.78 14.96
N THR A 35 -12.35 3.79 14.38
CA THR A 35 -12.66 5.03 15.12
C THR A 35 -13.64 4.83 16.27
N ARG A 36 -14.44 3.76 16.27
CA ARG A 36 -15.32 3.39 17.39
C ARG A 36 -14.57 2.68 18.51
N VAL A 37 -13.53 1.94 18.16
CA VAL A 37 -12.67 1.22 19.10
C VAL A 37 -11.59 2.13 19.69
N ALA A 38 -11.26 3.24 19.02
CA ALA A 38 -10.24 4.18 19.48
C ALA A 38 -10.53 4.67 20.92
N PRO A 39 -9.51 4.70 21.80
CA PRO A 39 -9.68 5.06 23.20
C PRO A 39 -10.23 6.48 23.34
N SER A 40 -11.16 6.68 24.28
CA SER A 40 -11.59 8.05 24.61
C SER A 40 -10.44 8.84 25.25
N PRO A 41 -10.47 10.19 25.22
CA PRO A 41 -9.45 11.00 25.90
C PRO A 41 -9.28 10.66 27.39
N GLU A 42 -10.40 10.37 28.08
CA GLU A 42 -10.41 9.95 29.48
C GLU A 42 -9.76 8.58 29.69
N GLN A 43 -10.04 7.60 28.82
CA GLN A 43 -9.39 6.29 28.88
C GLN A 43 -7.88 6.42 28.61
N ALA A 44 -7.50 7.24 27.63
CA ALA A 44 -6.12 7.48 27.28
C ALA A 44 -5.34 8.23 28.37
N SER A 45 -5.98 9.16 29.09
CA SER A 45 -5.36 9.87 30.22
C SER A 45 -5.26 8.97 31.45
N PHE A 46 -6.30 8.18 31.75
CA PHE A 46 -6.28 7.19 32.82
C PHE A 46 -5.15 6.16 32.63
N LEU A 47 -5.03 5.56 31.44
CA LEU A 47 -3.97 4.60 31.13
C LEU A 47 -2.57 5.24 31.22
N ARG A 48 -2.42 6.48 30.75
CA ARG A 48 -1.15 7.22 30.88
C ARG A 48 -0.77 7.46 32.33
N ASN A 49 -1.72 7.81 33.18
CA ASN A 49 -1.47 8.01 34.61
C ASN A 49 -1.07 6.70 35.29
N LEU A 50 -1.71 5.57 34.96
CA LEU A 50 -1.29 4.25 35.45
C LEU A 50 0.11 3.87 35.01
N LEU A 51 0.48 4.17 33.76
CA LEU A 51 1.83 3.93 33.25
C LEU A 51 2.88 4.79 33.95
N GLN A 52 2.58 6.04 34.26
CA GLN A 52 3.49 6.92 35.00
C GLN A 52 3.74 6.45 36.44
N MET A 53 2.87 5.61 36.99
CA MET A 53 3.08 4.94 38.28
C MET A 53 3.98 3.70 38.18
N ALA A 54 4.30 3.22 36.97
CA ALA A 54 5.18 2.08 36.77
C ALA A 54 6.66 2.45 37.05
N PRO A 55 7.48 1.53 37.58
CA PRO A 55 8.90 1.77 37.80
C PRO A 55 9.64 2.20 36.51
N GLY A 56 10.63 3.09 36.63
CA GLY A 56 11.41 3.60 35.50
C GLY A 56 11.94 2.54 34.51
N PRO A 57 12.44 1.37 34.95
CA PRO A 57 12.85 0.29 34.06
C PRO A 57 11.70 -0.28 33.20
N VAL A 58 10.47 -0.32 33.74
CA VAL A 58 9.27 -0.77 33.04
C VAL A 58 8.87 0.25 31.98
N LEU A 59 8.92 1.54 32.29
CA LEU A 59 8.65 2.62 31.32
C LEU A 59 9.67 2.65 30.16
N GLN A 60 10.95 2.45 30.46
CA GLN A 60 12.00 2.37 29.44
C GLN A 60 11.85 1.12 28.56
N ALA A 61 11.45 -0.02 29.14
CA ALA A 61 11.21 -1.25 28.40
C ALA A 61 9.91 -1.21 27.56
N LEU A 62 8.86 -0.55 28.05
CA LEU A 62 7.58 -0.37 27.32
C LEU A 62 7.69 0.71 26.21
N GLY A 63 8.62 1.66 26.34
CA GLY A 63 9.07 2.54 25.26
C GLY A 63 8.07 3.60 24.77
N GLU A 64 8.55 4.49 23.89
CA GLU A 64 7.76 5.56 23.27
C GLU A 64 6.64 5.07 22.34
N GLN A 65 6.76 3.85 21.80
CA GLN A 65 5.77 3.30 20.87
C GLN A 65 4.47 2.93 21.59
N ILE A 66 4.55 2.35 22.78
CA ILE A 66 3.36 2.03 23.58
C ILE A 66 2.67 3.33 24.00
N THR A 67 3.42 4.33 24.46
CA THR A 67 2.82 5.62 24.84
C THR A 67 2.18 6.37 23.67
N ALA A 68 2.74 6.29 22.47
CA ALA A 68 2.12 6.82 21.25
C ALA A 68 0.80 6.09 20.91
N ASN A 69 0.77 4.76 21.03
CA ASN A 69 -0.40 3.91 20.77
C ASN A 69 -1.57 4.13 21.73
N LEU A 70 -1.31 4.64 22.94
CA LEU A 70 -2.36 4.90 23.94
C LEU A 70 -3.21 6.11 23.60
N SER A 71 -2.68 7.03 22.78
CA SER A 71 -3.46 8.17 22.29
C SER A 71 -4.39 7.72 21.17
N ALA A 72 -5.62 8.25 21.11
CA ALA A 72 -6.53 7.99 19.99
C ALA A 72 -5.86 8.30 18.63
N ARG A 73 -5.06 9.38 18.58
CA ARG A 73 -4.31 9.78 17.38
C ARG A 73 -3.32 8.71 16.93
N GLY A 74 -2.47 8.24 17.83
CA GLY A 74 -1.48 7.20 17.52
C GLY A 74 -2.11 5.82 17.28
N PHE A 75 -3.19 5.50 17.99
CA PHE A 75 -3.98 4.28 17.80
C PHE A 75 -4.55 4.21 16.37
N LEU A 76 -5.25 5.25 15.93
CA LEU A 76 -5.79 5.30 14.56
C LEU A 76 -4.67 5.21 13.51
N ALA A 77 -3.53 5.88 13.75
CA ALA A 77 -2.38 5.80 12.84
C ALA A 77 -1.76 4.40 12.78
N PHE A 78 -1.68 3.68 13.89
CA PHE A 78 -1.22 2.30 13.91
C PHE A 78 -2.08 1.40 13.01
N PHE A 79 -3.40 1.63 12.99
CA PHE A 79 -4.29 0.84 12.15
C PHE A 79 -4.15 1.09 10.64
N TYR A 80 -3.34 2.06 10.20
CA TYR A 80 -2.94 2.21 8.80
C TYR A 80 -1.80 1.27 8.36
N VAL A 81 -1.04 0.71 9.30
CA VAL A 81 -0.01 -0.32 9.06
C VAL A 81 -0.46 -1.70 9.56
N HIS A 82 -1.71 -1.82 10.01
CA HIS A 82 -2.31 -3.10 10.36
C HIS A 82 -2.34 -4.04 9.14
N PRO A 83 -2.19 -5.38 9.31
CA PRO A 83 -2.18 -6.32 8.19
C PRO A 83 -3.39 -6.20 7.25
N PHE A 84 -4.56 -5.82 7.76
CA PHE A 84 -5.77 -5.68 6.94
C PHE A 84 -5.65 -4.60 5.84
N PRO A 85 -5.37 -3.31 6.12
CA PRO A 85 -5.09 -2.32 5.07
C PRO A 85 -3.95 -2.70 4.14
N LEU A 86 -2.87 -3.28 4.68
CA LEU A 86 -1.72 -3.71 3.88
C LEU A 86 -2.14 -4.80 2.87
N LEU A 87 -2.93 -5.78 3.30
CA LEU A 87 -3.45 -6.84 2.44
C LEU A 87 -4.40 -6.28 1.37
N MET A 88 -5.23 -5.30 1.68
CA MET A 88 -6.14 -4.68 0.69
C MET A 88 -5.37 -4.06 -0.49
N LEU A 89 -4.31 -3.28 -0.21
CA LEU A 89 -3.47 -2.72 -1.28
C LEU A 89 -2.59 -3.80 -1.93
N ALA A 90 -2.08 -4.77 -1.17
CA ALA A 90 -1.30 -5.88 -1.72
C ALA A 90 -2.11 -6.67 -2.74
N VAL A 91 -3.37 -7.00 -2.44
CA VAL A 91 -4.29 -7.71 -3.33
C VAL A 91 -4.48 -6.92 -4.63
N TRP A 92 -4.71 -5.61 -4.56
CA TRP A 92 -4.85 -4.81 -5.77
C TRP A 92 -3.56 -4.74 -6.58
N SER A 93 -2.43 -4.48 -5.89
CA SER A 93 -1.10 -4.44 -6.50
C SER A 93 -0.82 -5.72 -7.26
N ILE A 94 -0.91 -6.88 -6.60
CA ILE A 94 -0.70 -8.20 -7.21
C ILE A 94 -1.68 -8.44 -8.37
N ARG A 95 -2.97 -8.16 -8.17
CA ARG A 95 -4.01 -8.42 -9.17
C ARG A 95 -3.76 -7.66 -10.46
N VAL A 96 -3.37 -6.40 -10.38
CA VAL A 96 -3.15 -5.56 -11.56
C VAL A 96 -1.75 -5.77 -12.12
N SER A 97 -0.70 -5.71 -11.30
CA SER A 97 0.68 -5.75 -11.80
C SER A 97 1.09 -7.13 -12.30
N ALA A 98 0.79 -8.20 -11.55
CA ALA A 98 1.16 -9.56 -11.95
C ALA A 98 0.21 -10.13 -13.02
N GLY A 99 -1.05 -9.69 -13.00
CA GLY A 99 -2.09 -10.12 -13.95
C GLY A 99 -2.11 -9.38 -15.29
N ALA A 100 -1.47 -8.21 -15.41
CA ALA A 100 -1.54 -7.36 -16.61
C ALA A 100 -0.78 -7.91 -17.83
N LEU A 101 0.41 -8.49 -17.65
CA LEU A 101 1.26 -8.90 -18.78
C LEU A 101 1.37 -10.43 -18.87
N ALA A 102 1.62 -11.11 -17.76
CA ALA A 102 1.86 -12.55 -17.74
C ALA A 102 0.61 -13.43 -17.99
N ARG A 103 -0.62 -12.89 -17.83
CA ARG A 103 -1.86 -13.65 -18.06
C ARG A 103 -2.34 -13.59 -19.52
N GLU A 104 -2.01 -12.53 -20.25
CA GLU A 104 -2.38 -12.40 -21.67
C GLU A 104 -1.55 -13.32 -22.57
N ILE A 105 -0.32 -13.65 -22.14
CA ILE A 105 0.58 -14.61 -22.80
C ILE A 105 0.10 -16.06 -22.58
N GLY A 106 -0.24 -16.43 -21.34
CA GLY A 106 -0.57 -17.82 -21.00
C GLY A 106 -1.94 -18.32 -21.47
N GLN A 107 -2.84 -17.43 -21.90
CA GLN A 107 -4.20 -17.79 -22.33
C GLN A 107 -4.37 -17.82 -23.87
N GLY A 108 -3.31 -17.64 -24.66
CA GLY A 108 -3.39 -17.61 -26.12
C GLY A 108 -4.19 -16.42 -26.70
N THR A 109 -4.68 -15.51 -25.85
CA THR A 109 -5.41 -14.30 -26.26
C THR A 109 -4.51 -13.23 -26.88
N MET A 110 -3.19 -13.40 -26.78
CA MET A 110 -2.24 -12.53 -27.47
C MET A 110 -2.42 -12.56 -28.99
N ASP A 111 -2.83 -13.68 -29.58
CA ASP A 111 -3.06 -13.76 -31.04
C ASP A 111 -4.29 -12.95 -31.48
N LEU A 112 -5.29 -12.81 -30.58
CA LEU A 112 -6.48 -11.98 -30.82
C LEU A 112 -6.22 -10.48 -30.58
N ILE A 113 -5.27 -10.13 -29.70
CA ILE A 113 -4.83 -8.74 -29.45
C ILE A 113 -3.81 -8.31 -30.51
N ALA A 114 -2.95 -9.21 -31.01
CA ALA A 114 -1.98 -8.96 -32.08
C ALA A 114 -2.64 -8.60 -33.42
N ALA A 115 -3.90 -9.00 -33.64
CA ALA A 115 -4.71 -8.55 -34.77
C ALA A 115 -5.12 -7.06 -34.69
N ARG A 116 -4.94 -6.41 -33.53
CA ARG A 116 -5.11 -4.97 -33.35
C ARG A 116 -3.75 -4.30 -33.18
N PRO A 117 -3.48 -3.15 -33.81
CA PRO A 117 -2.18 -2.47 -33.72
C PRO A 117 -2.07 -1.74 -32.37
N VAL A 118 -2.00 -2.50 -31.26
CA VAL A 118 -1.79 -1.96 -29.92
C VAL A 118 -0.30 -2.08 -29.61
N THR A 119 0.38 -0.95 -29.54
CA THR A 119 1.80 -0.93 -29.18
C THR A 119 2.01 -1.49 -27.77
N ARG A 120 3.13 -2.20 -27.56
CA ARG A 120 3.53 -2.76 -26.26
C ARG A 120 3.56 -1.71 -25.14
N ALA A 121 3.97 -0.48 -25.47
CA ALA A 121 3.96 0.64 -24.54
C ALA A 121 2.55 0.98 -24.02
N ILE A 122 1.51 0.88 -24.86
CA ILE A 122 0.13 1.15 -24.45
C ILE A 122 -0.35 0.13 -23.41
N GLN A 123 0.06 -1.14 -23.53
CA GLN A 123 -0.32 -2.18 -22.55
C GLN A 123 0.28 -1.89 -21.17
N VAL A 124 1.59 -1.61 -21.12
CA VAL A 124 2.27 -1.26 -19.86
C VAL A 124 1.70 0.03 -19.26
N THR A 125 1.44 1.05 -20.09
CA THR A 125 0.84 2.31 -19.63
C THR A 125 -0.57 2.11 -19.08
N ALA A 126 -1.42 1.32 -19.76
CA ALA A 126 -2.77 1.05 -19.29
C ALA A 126 -2.75 0.29 -17.95
N ALA A 127 -1.85 -0.69 -17.80
CA ALA A 127 -1.65 -1.41 -16.56
C ALA A 127 -1.17 -0.51 -15.41
N LEU A 128 -0.19 0.36 -15.70
CA LEU A 128 0.34 1.32 -14.72
C LEU A 128 -0.73 2.32 -14.27
N ILE A 129 -1.51 2.87 -15.19
CA ILE A 129 -2.61 3.78 -14.86
C ILE A 129 -3.67 3.07 -14.01
N ALA A 130 -4.09 1.86 -14.40
CA ALA A 130 -5.08 1.10 -13.65
C ALA A 130 -4.58 0.73 -12.24
N LEU A 131 -3.30 0.36 -12.12
CA LEU A 131 -2.64 0.06 -10.86
C LEU A 131 -2.66 1.30 -9.96
N LEU A 132 -2.09 2.42 -10.40
CA LEU A 132 -1.95 3.64 -9.61
C LEU A 132 -3.30 4.23 -9.23
N ALA A 133 -4.27 4.27 -10.16
CA ALA A 133 -5.60 4.79 -9.90
C ALA A 133 -6.36 3.93 -8.87
N GLY A 134 -6.30 2.61 -8.98
CA GLY A 134 -6.97 1.74 -8.01
C GLY A 134 -6.30 1.76 -6.64
N LEU A 135 -4.96 1.82 -6.56
CA LEU A 135 -4.25 2.03 -5.30
C LEU A 135 -4.64 3.37 -4.66
N ALA A 136 -4.73 4.44 -5.46
CA ALA A 136 -5.14 5.75 -4.97
C ALA A 136 -6.57 5.74 -4.44
N LEU A 137 -7.49 5.04 -5.11
CA LEU A 137 -8.87 4.89 -4.64
C LEU A 137 -8.96 4.09 -3.33
N ILE A 138 -8.18 3.02 -3.18
CA ILE A 138 -8.15 2.22 -1.94
C ILE A 138 -7.53 3.03 -0.79
N ALA A 139 -6.43 3.75 -1.04
CA ALA A 139 -5.82 4.63 -0.04
C ALA A 139 -6.74 5.79 0.35
N ALA A 140 -7.42 6.40 -0.62
CA ALA A 140 -8.45 7.41 -0.38
C ALA A 140 -9.64 6.85 0.40
N ALA A 141 -10.02 5.59 0.17
CA ALA A 141 -11.05 4.92 0.95
C ALA A 141 -10.63 4.70 2.41
N ALA A 142 -9.34 4.42 2.68
CA ALA A 142 -8.82 4.35 4.04
C ALA A 142 -8.97 5.69 4.78
N TRP A 143 -8.58 6.77 4.10
CA TRP A 143 -8.75 8.12 4.62
C TRP A 143 -10.22 8.49 4.81
N ALA A 144 -11.07 8.22 3.81
CA ALA A 144 -12.50 8.50 3.86
C ALA A 144 -13.20 7.73 5.00
N GLY A 145 -12.83 6.46 5.22
CA GLY A 145 -13.31 5.67 6.36
C GLY A 145 -12.96 6.32 7.70
N THR A 146 -11.72 6.78 7.84
CA THR A 146 -11.27 7.53 9.03
C THR A 146 -12.05 8.84 9.19
N ALA A 147 -12.24 9.59 8.09
CA ALA A 147 -12.94 10.87 8.08
C ALA A 147 -14.42 10.72 8.46
N ILE A 148 -15.14 9.76 7.86
CA ILE A 148 -16.53 9.43 8.19
C ILE A 148 -16.63 8.96 9.64
N GLY A 149 -15.69 8.10 10.07
CA GLY A 149 -15.61 7.61 11.43
C GLY A 149 -15.48 8.73 12.46
N LEU A 150 -14.55 9.67 12.26
CA LEU A 150 -14.32 10.83 13.12
C LEU A 150 -15.45 11.87 13.03
N PHE A 151 -16.09 12.01 11.87
CA PHE A 151 -17.28 12.86 11.74
C PHE A 151 -18.44 12.31 12.59
N SER A 152 -18.65 10.99 12.58
CA SER A 152 -19.72 10.35 13.36
C SER A 152 -19.44 10.28 14.86
N ARG A 153 -18.16 10.22 15.26
CA ARG A 153 -17.71 10.21 16.65
C ARG A 153 -16.49 11.14 16.76
N PRO A 154 -16.70 12.44 16.98
CA PRO A 154 -15.61 13.39 17.14
C PRO A 154 -14.75 13.01 18.35
N ILE A 155 -13.43 12.98 18.15
CA ILE A 155 -12.46 12.83 19.23
C ILE A 155 -11.71 14.15 19.34
N PRO A 156 -11.68 14.79 20.53
CA PRO A 156 -10.94 16.03 20.74
C PRO A 156 -9.51 15.93 20.22
N GLU A 157 -9.03 17.00 19.56
CA GLU A 157 -7.67 17.13 19.04
C GLU A 157 -7.24 16.12 17.95
N VAL A 158 -8.17 15.31 17.42
CA VAL A 158 -7.90 14.37 16.34
C VAL A 158 -8.65 14.81 15.08
N ARG A 159 -7.90 15.18 14.03
CA ARG A 159 -8.49 15.62 12.76
C ARG A 159 -8.25 14.57 11.68
N ALA A 160 -9.26 14.34 10.84
CA ALA A 160 -9.12 13.42 9.70
C ALA A 160 -8.00 13.85 8.73
N THR A 161 -7.74 15.16 8.61
CA THR A 161 -6.67 15.72 7.78
C THR A 161 -5.28 15.26 8.20
N ASP A 162 -5.08 14.92 9.48
CA ASP A 162 -3.78 14.49 10.01
C ASP A 162 -3.34 13.14 9.41
N TYR A 163 -4.29 12.36 8.86
CA TYR A 163 -4.05 11.04 8.27
C TYR A 163 -3.87 11.08 6.73
N LEU A 164 -4.06 12.24 6.08
CA LEU A 164 -3.83 12.38 4.64
C LEU A 164 -2.39 11.99 4.24
N PRO A 165 -1.33 12.46 4.93
CA PRO A 165 0.03 12.08 4.57
C PRO A 165 0.30 10.58 4.77
N ALA A 166 -0.33 9.95 5.76
CA ALA A 166 -0.24 8.49 5.96
C ALA A 166 -0.91 7.73 4.81
N ALA A 167 -2.11 8.12 4.39
CA ALA A 167 -2.80 7.53 3.24
C ALA A 167 -1.98 7.72 1.94
N PHE A 168 -1.37 8.89 1.75
CA PHE A 168 -0.51 9.18 0.60
C PHE A 168 0.76 8.32 0.59
N GLN A 169 1.47 8.20 1.72
CA GLN A 169 2.66 7.36 1.80
C GLN A 169 2.31 5.87 1.64
N LEU A 170 1.13 5.43 2.13
CA LEU A 170 0.62 4.08 1.89
C LEU A 170 0.39 3.82 0.39
N TRP A 171 -0.17 4.79 -0.33
CA TRP A 171 -0.28 4.72 -1.79
C TRP A 171 1.09 4.60 -2.46
N LEU A 172 2.07 5.41 -2.07
CA LEU A 172 3.44 5.34 -2.61
C LEU A 172 4.12 4.00 -2.34
N LEU A 173 3.96 3.44 -1.13
CA LEU A 173 4.52 2.14 -0.77
C LEU A 173 4.05 1.05 -1.74
N PHE A 174 2.75 0.99 -1.99
CA PHE A 174 2.19 -0.02 -2.89
C PHE A 174 2.34 0.33 -4.37
N ALA A 175 2.55 1.60 -4.72
CA ALA A 175 3.00 1.98 -6.05
C ALA A 175 4.40 1.43 -6.33
N ALA A 176 5.32 1.47 -5.36
CA ALA A 176 6.66 0.89 -5.46
C ALA A 176 6.59 -0.63 -5.65
N PHE A 177 5.82 -1.34 -4.81
CA PHE A 177 5.61 -2.78 -5.01
C PHE A 177 4.91 -3.10 -6.35
N GLY A 178 3.95 -2.28 -6.76
CA GLY A 178 3.24 -2.47 -8.02
C GLY A 178 4.17 -2.28 -9.23
N GLY A 179 5.12 -1.35 -9.17
CA GLY A 179 6.18 -1.19 -10.16
C GLY A 179 7.09 -2.43 -10.24
N VAL A 180 7.54 -2.95 -9.09
CA VAL A 180 8.27 -4.23 -9.00
C VAL A 180 7.44 -5.36 -9.63
N GLY A 181 6.14 -5.40 -9.33
CA GLY A 181 5.22 -6.38 -9.88
C GLY A 181 5.08 -6.31 -11.41
N LEU A 182 5.06 -5.11 -11.98
CA LEU A 182 5.03 -4.92 -13.43
C LEU A 182 6.33 -5.39 -14.08
N LEU A 183 7.48 -5.12 -13.45
CA LEU A 183 8.79 -5.61 -13.91
C LEU A 183 8.87 -7.14 -13.88
N ILE A 184 8.40 -7.76 -12.79
CA ILE A 184 8.30 -9.22 -12.67
C ILE A 184 7.41 -9.78 -13.78
N SER A 185 6.22 -9.19 -14.00
CA SER A 185 5.27 -9.63 -15.02
C SER A 185 5.83 -9.47 -16.44
N ALA A 186 6.56 -8.39 -16.72
CA ALA A 186 7.25 -8.20 -17.99
C ALA A 186 8.32 -9.27 -18.26
N SER A 187 8.96 -9.77 -17.19
CA SER A 187 10.06 -10.75 -17.28
C SER A 187 9.59 -12.21 -17.33
N HIS A 188 8.35 -12.51 -16.94
CA HIS A 188 7.82 -13.89 -16.86
C HIS A 188 6.78 -14.19 -17.95
N LYS A 189 6.64 -15.46 -18.34
CA LYS A 189 5.62 -15.91 -19.32
C LYS A 189 4.30 -16.31 -18.66
N GLU A 190 4.33 -16.68 -17.38
CA GLU A 190 3.19 -17.23 -16.65
C GLU A 190 2.79 -16.35 -15.48
N GLY A 191 1.47 -16.15 -15.31
CA GLY A 191 0.92 -15.33 -14.23
C GLY A 191 1.12 -15.93 -12.83
N GLY A 192 1.08 -17.25 -12.68
CA GLY A 192 1.21 -17.93 -11.38
C GLY A 192 2.53 -17.61 -10.66
N PRO A 193 3.69 -17.90 -11.28
CA PRO A 193 5.01 -17.57 -10.71
C PRO A 193 5.18 -16.08 -10.42
N ALA A 194 4.69 -15.19 -11.30
CA ALA A 194 4.76 -13.75 -11.10
C ALA A 194 3.99 -13.28 -9.85
N ILE A 195 2.80 -13.84 -9.62
CA ILE A 195 2.00 -13.59 -8.41
C ILE A 195 2.76 -14.07 -7.17
N ALA A 196 3.28 -15.30 -7.20
CA ALA A 196 3.98 -15.90 -6.06
C ALA A 196 5.23 -15.11 -5.69
N LEU A 197 6.03 -14.69 -6.68
CA LEU A 197 7.25 -13.91 -6.46
C LEU A 197 6.96 -12.54 -5.83
N LEU A 198 5.96 -11.82 -6.36
CA LEU A 198 5.61 -10.50 -5.81
C LEU A 198 5.02 -10.61 -4.40
N ALA A 199 4.12 -11.57 -4.16
CA ALA A 199 3.56 -11.82 -2.85
C ALA A 199 4.64 -12.21 -1.83
N GLY A 200 5.57 -13.08 -2.23
CA GLY A 200 6.73 -13.47 -1.42
C GLY A 200 7.63 -12.27 -1.10
N LEU A 201 7.92 -11.42 -2.09
CA LEU A 201 8.73 -10.21 -1.91
C LEU A 201 8.07 -9.22 -0.95
N MET A 202 6.75 -9.03 -1.04
CA MET A 202 5.99 -8.22 -0.06
C MET A 202 6.07 -8.83 1.35
N ALA A 203 5.85 -10.13 1.49
CA ALA A 203 5.88 -10.81 2.78
C ALA A 203 7.26 -10.78 3.43
N VAL A 204 8.33 -11.04 2.66
CA VAL A 204 9.72 -10.94 3.12
C VAL A 204 10.07 -9.51 3.51
N SER A 205 9.67 -8.53 2.70
CA SER A 205 9.87 -7.11 3.02
C SER A 205 9.18 -6.72 4.33
N PHE A 206 7.93 -7.15 4.54
CA PHE A 206 7.20 -6.90 5.79
C PHE A 206 7.87 -7.57 7.00
N ALA A 207 8.19 -8.86 6.88
CA ALA A 207 8.85 -9.63 7.93
C ALA A 207 10.23 -9.04 8.26
N LEU A 208 11.00 -8.60 7.26
CA LEU A 208 12.30 -7.99 7.45
C LEU A 208 12.19 -6.68 8.23
N ASP A 209 11.25 -5.77 7.90
CA ASP A 209 11.08 -4.54 8.69
C ASP A 209 10.68 -4.85 10.13
N TYR A 210 9.74 -5.78 10.33
CA TYR A 210 9.30 -6.16 11.67
C TYR A 210 10.44 -6.77 12.50
N LEU A 211 11.13 -7.79 11.96
CA LEU A 211 12.22 -8.48 12.64
C LEU A 211 13.40 -7.55 12.89
N ALA A 212 13.74 -6.68 11.94
CA ALA A 212 14.84 -5.73 12.10
C ALA A 212 14.56 -4.63 13.14
N ARG A 213 13.29 -4.36 13.49
CA ARG A 213 12.94 -3.46 14.60
C ARG A 213 13.18 -4.11 15.96
N VAL A 214 13.01 -5.42 16.08
CA VAL A 214 13.06 -6.14 17.37
C VAL A 214 14.38 -6.89 17.60
N TRP A 215 15.12 -7.21 16.54
CA TRP A 215 16.34 -8.00 16.61
C TRP A 215 17.56 -7.20 16.09
N GLN A 216 18.38 -6.72 17.02
CA GLN A 216 19.53 -5.83 16.76
C GLN A 216 20.51 -6.32 15.66
N PRO A 217 20.90 -7.62 15.58
CA PRO A 217 21.87 -8.09 14.59
C PRO A 217 21.46 -7.86 13.14
N ILE A 218 20.16 -7.86 12.84
CA ILE A 218 19.65 -7.65 11.47
C ILE A 218 19.10 -6.23 11.24
N HIS A 219 19.27 -5.32 12.21
CA HIS A 219 18.82 -3.93 12.11
C HIS A 219 19.42 -3.22 10.87
N GLY A 220 20.68 -3.53 10.53
CA GLY A 220 21.34 -2.99 9.33
C GLY A 220 20.71 -3.40 8.00
N LEU A 221 19.90 -4.46 7.96
CA LEU A 221 19.20 -4.93 6.76
C LEU A 221 17.85 -4.22 6.56
N ARG A 222 17.35 -3.49 7.57
CA ARG A 222 16.07 -2.81 7.52
C ARG A 222 15.88 -1.88 6.31
N PRO A 223 16.89 -1.14 5.82
CA PRO A 223 16.76 -0.29 4.63
C PRO A 223 16.42 -1.05 3.34
N LEU A 224 16.63 -2.37 3.28
CA LEU A 224 16.25 -3.21 2.14
C LEU A 224 14.73 -3.47 2.09
N SER A 225 14.03 -3.30 3.21
CA SER A 225 12.57 -3.42 3.24
C SER A 225 11.92 -2.14 2.76
N LEU A 226 11.00 -2.24 1.78
CA LEU A 226 10.16 -1.12 1.39
C LEU A 226 9.23 -0.66 2.53
N PHE A 227 8.86 -1.55 3.45
CA PHE A 227 8.03 -1.20 4.61
C PHE A 227 8.75 -0.26 5.59
N ARG A 228 10.09 -0.17 5.56
CA ARG A 228 10.86 0.79 6.39
C ARG A 228 10.45 2.23 6.15
N TYR A 229 10.08 2.56 4.92
CA TYR A 229 9.77 3.92 4.45
C TYR A 229 8.30 4.30 4.70
N TYR A 230 7.56 3.47 5.43
CA TYR A 230 6.17 3.73 5.80
C TYR A 230 5.95 3.51 7.30
N ASP A 231 5.88 4.62 8.04
CA ASP A 231 5.54 4.63 9.47
C ASP A 231 4.45 5.68 9.73
N PRO A 232 3.16 5.29 9.72
CA PRO A 232 2.07 6.25 9.86
C PRO A 232 2.12 7.00 11.19
N GLN A 233 2.65 6.39 12.25
CA GLN A 233 2.73 7.03 13.56
C GLN A 233 3.84 8.09 13.60
N ALA A 234 5.00 7.80 12.99
CA ALA A 234 6.04 8.80 12.80
C ALA A 234 5.54 9.96 11.93
N ILE A 235 4.82 9.67 10.84
CA ILE A 235 4.22 10.67 9.96
C ILE A 235 3.30 11.62 10.74
N LEU A 236 2.46 11.09 11.63
CA LEU A 236 1.56 11.93 12.43
C LEU A 236 2.27 12.75 13.51
N ARG A 237 3.43 12.30 14.01
CA ARG A 237 4.21 12.98 15.04
C ARG A 237 5.15 14.05 14.47
N GLN A 238 5.81 13.74 13.35
CA GLN A 238 6.94 14.50 12.83
C GLN A 238 6.68 15.08 11.43
N GLY A 239 5.56 14.69 10.80
CA GLY A 239 5.29 14.99 9.40
C GLY A 239 5.86 13.94 8.45
N LEU A 240 5.53 14.09 7.16
CA LEU A 240 6.02 13.20 6.11
C LEU A 240 7.53 13.41 5.89
N ALA A 241 8.33 12.37 6.09
CA ALA A 241 9.74 12.40 5.73
C ALA A 241 9.90 12.39 4.21
N GLY A 242 10.31 13.54 3.63
CA GLY A 242 10.48 13.68 2.19
C GLY A 242 11.47 12.68 1.59
N ALA A 243 12.54 12.32 2.32
CA ALA A 243 13.49 11.31 1.90
C ALA A 243 12.85 9.92 1.72
N ASP A 244 12.00 9.49 2.65
CA ASP A 244 11.31 8.20 2.57
C ASP A 244 10.35 8.16 1.38
N ALA A 245 9.61 9.25 1.15
CA ALA A 245 8.75 9.39 -0.02
C ALA A 245 9.54 9.34 -1.33
N LEU A 246 10.69 10.01 -1.40
CA LEU A 246 11.57 10.02 -2.58
C LEU A 246 12.12 8.62 -2.90
N VAL A 247 12.47 7.83 -1.89
CA VAL A 247 12.91 6.44 -2.10
C VAL A 247 11.79 5.61 -2.72
N LEU A 248 10.57 5.69 -2.17
CA LEU A 248 9.42 4.94 -2.71
C LEU A 248 9.07 5.37 -4.15
N VAL A 249 9.06 6.68 -4.42
CA VAL A 249 8.87 7.21 -5.78
C VAL A 249 9.98 6.72 -6.71
N GLY A 250 11.24 6.77 -6.26
CA GLY A 250 12.39 6.29 -7.02
C GLY A 250 12.26 4.82 -7.40
N VAL A 251 11.90 3.95 -6.45
CA VAL A 251 11.66 2.52 -6.71
C VAL A 251 10.52 2.34 -7.71
N ALA A 252 9.38 3.03 -7.51
CA ALA A 252 8.23 2.94 -8.42
C ALA A 252 8.59 3.35 -9.86
N VAL A 253 9.30 4.47 -10.02
CA VAL A 253 9.70 5.00 -11.33
C VAL A 253 10.75 4.10 -11.99
N VAL A 254 11.81 3.72 -11.28
CA VAL A 254 12.88 2.88 -11.83
C VAL A 254 12.35 1.52 -12.27
N THR A 255 11.51 0.89 -11.45
CA THR A 255 10.92 -0.42 -11.80
C THR A 255 9.90 -0.32 -12.92
N ALA A 256 9.13 0.77 -13.00
CA ALA A 256 8.25 1.02 -14.14
C ALA A 256 9.04 1.21 -15.44
N ILE A 257 10.09 2.04 -15.45
CA ILE A 257 10.98 2.24 -16.61
C ILE A 257 11.62 0.91 -17.03
N ALA A 258 12.13 0.14 -16.08
CA ALA A 258 12.69 -1.18 -16.34
C ALA A 258 11.64 -2.13 -16.95
N ALA A 259 10.39 -2.09 -16.48
CA ALA A 259 9.30 -2.88 -17.06
C ALA A 259 9.03 -2.50 -18.53
N TYR A 260 9.02 -1.21 -18.88
CA TYR A 260 8.92 -0.76 -20.27
C TYR A 260 10.09 -1.28 -21.12
N ALA A 261 11.32 -1.17 -20.63
CA ALA A 261 12.50 -1.64 -21.33
C ALA A 261 12.45 -3.15 -21.55
N VAL A 262 12.25 -3.96 -20.51
CA VAL A 262 12.19 -5.43 -20.62
C VAL A 262 11.06 -5.88 -21.55
N PHE A 263 9.90 -5.24 -21.49
CA PHE A 263 8.75 -5.61 -22.32
C PHE A 263 8.94 -5.23 -23.80
N ALA A 264 9.68 -4.16 -24.09
CA ALA A 264 10.00 -3.74 -25.45
C ALA A 264 10.98 -4.69 -26.16
N TRP A 265 11.90 -5.31 -25.40
CA TRP A 265 12.96 -6.18 -25.93
C TRP A 265 12.54 -7.65 -26.04
N ARG A 266 11.33 -8.01 -25.57
CA ARG A 266 10.83 -9.39 -25.69
C ARG A 266 10.34 -9.67 -27.10
N ASP A 267 11.17 -10.31 -27.91
CA ASP A 267 10.72 -10.98 -29.14
C ASP A 267 9.67 -12.06 -28.78
N LEU A 268 8.59 -12.10 -29.56
CA LEU A 268 7.50 -13.07 -29.44
C LEU A 268 7.56 -14.02 -30.62
#